data_AF-A0A958Q8D3-F1
#
_entry.id   AF-A0A958Q8D3-F1
#
_cell.length_a   1.000
_cell.length_b   1.000
_cell.length_c   1.000
_cell.angle_alpha   90.00
_cell.angle_beta   90.00
_cell.angle_gamma   90.00
#
_symmetry.space_group_name_H-M   'P 1'
#
loop_
_entity.id
_entity.type
_entity.pdbx_description
1 polymer ?
#
loop_
_entity_poly.entity_id
_entity_poly.type
_entity_poly.pdbx_seq_one_letter_code
_entity_poly.pdbx_strand_id
1 'polypeptide(L)'
;LLQVTDQGGISKLPISAVVTHRDLRGIFPQGKILACDFELENAPALGAHEPYGFYLPKHDIVSIDHHADAAQMFTHVSSGNLAIEYVKACGVALPDEHVVVNHTDCDSVISSLIVKGLLPPLDVFGEAVIAADHTGAENPIADLLQAIDFFHDLQTSIACLGRLLAAEPQPEKIQKALESRLRSREETAVIIKQGDAILQEGALTVVRLNQAMCSEFLPALLPEAKLIMGFEPAPTPGAPWIARLRLGQHVPHGFHLKALKVQETIDPHFGGRWNAGANRRGGGTTQSLEDYCKALAHAVDALLA
;
A
#
# COMPACT_ATOMS: atom_id res chain seq x y z
N LEU A 1 -19.40 14.27 -12.56
CA LEU A 1 -20.05 13.74 -11.34
C LEU A 1 -19.43 12.38 -11.07
N LEU A 2 -18.67 12.26 -9.99
CA LEU A 2 -18.04 11.00 -9.58
C LEU A 2 -19.18 10.00 -9.28
N GLN A 3 -19.22 8.86 -9.97
CA GLN A 3 -20.20 7.81 -9.65
C GLN A 3 -19.74 7.12 -8.36
N VAL A 4 -20.46 7.39 -7.27
CA VAL A 4 -20.25 6.74 -5.98
C VAL A 4 -21.13 5.50 -5.92
N THR A 5 -20.56 4.35 -5.58
CA THR A 5 -21.34 3.15 -5.27
C THR A 5 -21.39 2.95 -3.77
N ASP A 6 -22.59 2.88 -3.19
CA ASP A 6 -22.81 2.52 -1.79
C ASP A 6 -23.02 1.01 -1.66
N GLN A 7 -22.32 0.43 -0.70
CA GLN A 7 -22.06 -0.99 -0.60
C GLN A 7 -21.93 -1.38 0.88
N GLY A 8 -23.07 -1.70 1.51
CA GLY A 8 -23.11 -1.99 2.95
C GLY A 8 -22.91 -0.75 3.84
N GLY A 9 -23.22 0.44 3.32
CA GLY A 9 -22.99 1.71 4.01
C GLY A 9 -21.53 2.18 3.94
N ILE A 10 -20.77 1.66 2.97
CA ILE A 10 -19.43 2.09 2.59
C ILE A 10 -19.52 2.64 1.16
N SER A 11 -19.08 3.87 0.98
CA SER A 11 -19.06 4.56 -0.30
C SER A 11 -17.72 4.39 -0.99
N LYS A 12 -17.73 3.84 -2.21
CA LYS A 12 -16.53 3.76 -3.05
C LYS A 12 -16.49 4.93 -4.04
N LEU A 13 -15.42 5.72 -3.97
CA LEU A 13 -15.10 6.77 -4.94
C LEU A 13 -14.41 6.20 -6.18
N PRO A 14 -14.45 6.90 -7.33
CA PRO A 14 -13.57 6.60 -8.44
C PRO A 14 -12.09 6.68 -8.02
N ILE A 15 -11.27 5.81 -8.62
CA ILE A 15 -9.83 5.77 -8.38
C ILE A 15 -9.23 7.14 -8.78
N SER A 16 -8.67 7.84 -7.80
CA SER A 16 -7.93 9.09 -7.97
C SER A 16 -6.66 9.02 -7.13
N ALA A 17 -5.56 9.57 -7.66
CA ALA A 17 -4.29 9.63 -6.93
C ALA A 17 -4.33 10.58 -5.73
N VAL A 18 -5.17 11.62 -5.81
CA VAL A 18 -5.33 12.64 -4.76
C VAL A 18 -6.81 12.95 -4.62
N VAL A 19 -7.30 13.02 -3.39
CA VAL A 19 -8.67 13.45 -3.04
C VAL A 19 -8.56 14.64 -2.12
N THR A 20 -9.35 15.69 -2.33
CA THR A 20 -9.37 16.87 -1.44
C THR A 20 -10.58 16.86 -0.51
N HIS A 21 -10.49 17.61 0.60
CA HIS A 21 -11.65 17.83 1.49
C HIS A 21 -12.84 18.46 0.76
N ARG A 22 -12.58 19.24 -0.30
CA ARG A 22 -13.64 19.86 -1.12
C ARG A 22 -14.35 18.83 -1.98
N ASP A 23 -13.61 17.87 -2.54
CA ASP A 23 -14.20 16.76 -3.30
C ASP A 23 -15.13 15.95 -2.40
N LEU A 24 -14.64 15.57 -1.21
CA LEU A 24 -15.43 14.83 -0.22
C LEU A 24 -16.69 15.60 0.19
N ARG A 25 -16.58 16.91 0.50
CA ARG A 25 -17.73 17.74 0.89
C ARG A 25 -18.68 18.06 -0.26
N GLY A 26 -18.20 18.02 -1.50
CA GLY A 26 -19.06 18.10 -2.69
C GLY A 26 -19.94 16.87 -2.87
N ILE A 27 -19.47 15.69 -2.43
CA ILE A 27 -20.19 14.42 -2.51
C ILE A 27 -21.05 14.17 -1.26
N PHE A 28 -20.50 14.47 -0.08
CA PHE A 28 -21.12 14.30 1.24
C PHE A 28 -21.24 15.66 1.94
N PRO A 29 -22.27 16.46 1.63
CA PRO A 29 -22.40 17.83 2.14
C PRO A 29 -22.66 17.90 3.65
N GLN A 30 -23.14 16.82 4.25
CA GLN A 30 -23.50 16.71 5.66
C GLN A 30 -22.88 15.44 6.25
N GLY A 31 -22.96 15.30 7.58
CA GLY A 31 -22.41 14.16 8.30
C GLY A 31 -20.88 14.17 8.40
N LYS A 32 -20.38 13.41 9.37
CA LYS A 32 -18.94 13.16 9.50
C LYS A 32 -18.50 12.19 8.42
N ILE A 33 -17.30 12.40 7.89
CA ILE A 33 -16.72 11.54 6.86
C ILE A 33 -15.51 10.81 7.44
N LEU A 34 -15.46 9.50 7.26
CA LEU A 34 -14.39 8.60 7.68
C LEU A 34 -13.73 8.07 6.41
N ALA A 35 -12.69 8.79 5.96
CA ALA A 35 -11.92 8.48 4.76
C ALA A 35 -10.86 7.42 5.09
N CYS A 36 -11.00 6.23 4.52
CA CYS A 36 -10.17 5.07 4.81
C CYS A 36 -9.25 4.76 3.63
N ASP A 37 -7.95 4.66 3.91
CA ASP A 37 -6.92 4.14 3.00
C ASP A 37 -6.80 4.88 1.65
N PHE A 38 -6.81 6.20 1.70
CA PHE A 38 -6.37 7.03 0.59
C PHE A 38 -5.87 8.38 1.03
N GLU A 39 -4.93 8.91 0.25
CA GLU A 39 -4.33 10.21 0.52
C GLU A 39 -5.38 11.33 0.40
N LEU A 40 -5.70 11.93 1.55
CA LEU A 40 -6.45 13.17 1.63
C LEU A 40 -5.45 14.34 1.58
N GLU A 41 -5.53 15.12 0.50
CA GLU A 41 -4.61 16.22 0.25
C GLU A 41 -4.55 17.19 1.44
N ASN A 42 -3.34 17.50 1.89
CA ASN A 42 -3.06 18.42 2.99
C ASN A 42 -3.66 18.01 4.36
N ALA A 43 -4.01 16.73 4.58
CA ALA A 43 -4.53 16.28 5.87
C ALA A 43 -3.63 16.66 7.07
N PRO A 44 -2.29 16.52 7.03
CA PRO A 44 -1.42 16.95 8.14
C PRO A 44 -1.42 18.46 8.41
N ALA A 45 -1.65 19.28 7.37
CA ALA A 45 -1.67 20.74 7.50
C ALA A 45 -3.03 21.28 7.95
N LEU A 46 -4.11 20.55 7.65
CA LEU A 46 -5.49 20.96 7.94
C LEU A 46 -6.05 20.33 9.22
N GLY A 47 -5.48 19.22 9.66
CA GLY A 47 -5.98 18.41 10.77
C GLY A 47 -5.07 18.39 12.00
N ALA A 48 -5.62 17.86 13.08
CA ALA A 48 -4.87 17.43 14.24
C ALA A 48 -4.47 15.96 14.05
N HIS A 49 -3.24 15.61 14.41
CA HIS A 49 -2.80 14.22 14.45
C HIS A 49 -3.43 13.51 15.64
N GLU A 50 -4.01 12.35 15.37
CA GLU A 50 -4.65 11.45 16.33
C GLU A 50 -3.99 10.05 16.23
N PRO A 51 -4.14 9.17 17.23
CA PRO A 51 -3.59 7.81 17.17
C PRO A 51 -4.09 6.97 15.97
N TYR A 52 -5.18 7.39 15.34
CA TYR A 52 -5.82 6.74 14.21
C TYR A 52 -5.73 7.53 12.89
N GLY A 53 -4.82 8.51 12.80
CA GLY A 53 -4.62 9.32 11.59
C GLY A 53 -4.79 10.81 11.84
N PHE A 54 -5.61 11.48 11.02
CA PHE A 54 -5.82 12.94 11.12
C PHE A 54 -7.29 13.30 11.21
N TYR A 55 -7.65 14.13 12.20
CA TYR A 55 -8.98 14.73 12.27
C TYR A 55 -8.95 16.18 11.76
N LEU A 56 -9.77 16.50 10.77
CA LEU A 56 -9.93 17.83 10.19
C LEU A 56 -11.21 18.48 10.74
N PRO A 57 -11.17 19.16 11.91
CA PRO A 57 -12.37 19.61 12.63
C PRO A 57 -13.21 20.61 11.84
N LYS A 58 -12.59 21.48 11.05
CA LYS A 58 -13.30 22.48 10.21
C LYS A 58 -14.14 21.84 9.10
N HIS A 59 -13.82 20.61 8.74
CA HIS A 59 -14.47 19.90 7.67
C HIS A 59 -15.15 18.63 8.17
N ASP A 60 -15.11 18.34 9.47
CA ASP A 60 -15.62 17.12 10.08
C ASP A 60 -15.28 15.85 9.28
N ILE A 61 -13.99 15.71 8.94
CA ILE A 61 -13.42 14.56 8.23
C ILE A 61 -12.36 13.92 9.13
N VAL A 62 -12.42 12.60 9.30
CA VAL A 62 -11.31 11.79 9.83
C VAL A 62 -10.66 11.07 8.67
N SER A 63 -9.37 11.29 8.50
CA SER A 63 -8.51 10.56 7.57
C SER A 63 -7.85 9.42 8.35
N ILE A 64 -8.30 8.20 8.06
CA ILE A 64 -7.77 6.92 8.58
C ILE A 64 -6.89 6.37 7.47
N ASP A 65 -5.70 6.94 7.35
CA ASP A 65 -4.81 6.76 6.20
C ASP A 65 -3.35 6.83 6.65
N HIS A 66 -2.52 5.93 6.11
CA HIS A 66 -1.08 5.88 6.39
C HIS A 66 -0.19 6.50 5.30
N HIS A 67 -0.78 7.08 4.25
CA HIS A 67 -0.06 7.65 3.11
C HIS A 67 0.41 9.09 3.35
N ALA A 68 -0.24 9.79 4.27
CA ALA A 68 0.03 11.18 4.56
C ALA A 68 1.53 11.44 4.80
N ASP A 69 2.06 12.46 4.12
CA ASP A 69 3.47 12.84 4.18
C ASP A 69 3.80 13.57 5.49
N ALA A 70 3.80 12.81 6.59
CA ALA A 70 3.99 13.30 7.94
C ALA A 70 4.87 12.33 8.73
N ALA A 71 5.74 12.88 9.58
CA ALA A 71 6.70 12.09 10.36
C ALA A 71 6.04 10.98 11.20
N GLN A 72 4.80 11.21 11.65
CA GLN A 72 4.03 10.24 12.43
C GLN A 72 3.61 9.01 11.61
N MET A 73 3.53 9.13 10.28
CA MET A 73 3.15 8.04 9.37
C MET A 73 4.36 7.26 8.84
N PHE A 74 5.59 7.72 9.10
CA PHE A 74 6.82 7.02 8.68
C PHE A 74 7.16 5.84 9.61
N THR A 75 6.19 4.96 9.81
CA THR A 75 6.27 3.77 10.67
C THR A 75 5.59 2.60 9.98
N HIS A 76 5.89 1.36 10.39
CA HIS A 76 5.21 0.15 9.86
C HIS A 76 3.78 0.05 10.40
N VAL A 77 2.91 0.95 9.95
CA VAL A 77 1.48 1.00 10.24
C VAL A 77 0.71 1.03 8.93
N SER A 78 -0.44 0.37 8.86
CA SER A 78 -1.41 0.45 7.76
C SER A 78 -2.72 1.07 8.22
N SER A 79 -3.54 1.52 7.27
CA SER A 79 -4.84 2.17 7.52
C SER A 79 -5.78 1.25 8.31
N GLY A 80 -5.68 -0.07 8.17
CA GLY A 80 -6.39 -1.06 8.96
C GLY A 80 -5.97 -1.08 10.43
N ASN A 81 -4.69 -0.85 10.74
CA ASN A 81 -4.25 -0.67 12.13
C ASN A 81 -4.80 0.64 12.69
N LEU A 82 -4.79 1.72 11.91
CA LEU A 82 -5.38 3.00 12.30
C LEU A 82 -6.91 2.88 12.53
N ALA A 83 -7.60 2.08 11.71
CA ALA A 83 -9.02 1.78 11.88
C ALA A 83 -9.31 1.03 13.18
N ILE A 84 -8.46 0.08 13.56
CA ILE A 84 -8.55 -0.61 14.87
C ILE A 84 -8.45 0.41 16.01
N GLU A 85 -7.48 1.31 15.96
CA GLU A 85 -7.31 2.36 16.97
C GLU A 85 -8.48 3.36 16.98
N TYR A 86 -9.02 3.70 15.81
CA TYR A 86 -10.22 4.53 15.70
C TYR A 86 -11.40 3.88 16.43
N VAL A 87 -11.70 2.61 16.14
CA VAL A 87 -12.86 1.92 16.73
C VAL A 87 -12.68 1.72 18.24
N LYS A 88 -11.46 1.48 18.72
CA LYS A 88 -11.17 1.43 20.17
C LYS A 88 -11.43 2.77 20.86
N ALA A 89 -11.07 3.88 20.21
CA ALA A 89 -11.19 5.21 20.80
C ALA A 89 -12.58 5.84 20.66
N CYS A 90 -13.23 5.63 19.52
CA CYS A 90 -14.44 6.36 19.10
C CYS A 90 -15.66 5.46 18.89
N GLY A 91 -15.49 4.14 18.83
CA GLY A 91 -16.51 3.22 18.37
C GLY A 91 -16.62 3.13 16.85
N VAL A 92 -17.60 2.36 16.38
CA VAL A 92 -17.88 2.19 14.94
C VAL A 92 -18.64 3.39 14.38
N ALA A 93 -18.64 3.54 13.07
CA ALA A 93 -19.34 4.60 12.36
C ALA A 93 -20.85 4.61 12.69
N LEU A 94 -21.38 5.80 12.98
CA LEU A 94 -22.81 5.99 13.22
C LEU A 94 -23.60 5.93 11.89
N PRO A 95 -24.94 5.72 11.94
CA PRO A 95 -25.76 5.62 10.74
C PRO A 95 -25.72 6.85 9.81
N ASP A 96 -25.49 8.04 10.35
CA ASP A 96 -25.40 9.31 9.63
C ASP A 96 -23.97 9.70 9.24
N GLU A 97 -22.98 8.85 9.54
CA GLU A 97 -21.59 9.04 9.14
C GLU A 97 -21.27 8.27 7.85
N HIS A 98 -20.34 8.82 7.07
CA HIS A 98 -19.95 8.29 5.76
C HIS A 98 -18.60 7.59 5.85
N VAL A 99 -18.57 6.26 5.66
CA VAL A 99 -17.31 5.51 5.47
C VAL A 99 -16.96 5.51 3.99
N VAL A 100 -15.75 5.96 3.64
CA VAL A 100 -15.37 6.21 2.25
C VAL A 100 -14.04 5.54 1.94
N VAL A 101 -13.94 4.90 0.78
CA VAL A 101 -12.70 4.34 0.20
C VAL A 101 -12.59 4.75 -1.27
N ASN A 102 -11.40 4.64 -1.87
CA ASN A 102 -11.22 4.81 -3.32
C ASN A 102 -10.50 3.62 -4.01
N HIS A 103 -10.02 2.65 -3.22
CA HIS A 103 -9.37 1.41 -3.66
C HIS A 103 -10.09 0.18 -3.08
N THR A 104 -9.63 -1.01 -3.47
CA THR A 104 -10.24 -2.31 -3.11
C THR A 104 -9.20 -3.35 -2.71
N ASP A 105 -8.00 -2.89 -2.39
CA ASP A 105 -6.92 -3.71 -1.89
C ASP A 105 -7.18 -4.12 -0.43
N CYS A 106 -6.25 -4.89 0.13
CA CYS A 106 -6.41 -5.44 1.47
C CYS A 106 -6.65 -4.35 2.52
N ASP A 107 -5.91 -3.24 2.45
CA ASP A 107 -5.97 -2.20 3.47
C ASP A 107 -7.28 -1.41 3.40
N SER A 108 -7.72 -1.01 2.20
CA SER A 108 -9.01 -0.35 1.96
C SER A 108 -10.20 -1.19 2.42
N VAL A 109 -10.21 -2.48 2.10
CA VAL A 109 -11.32 -3.38 2.47
C VAL A 109 -11.37 -3.58 3.98
N ILE A 110 -10.22 -3.87 4.61
CA ILE A 110 -10.18 -4.16 6.04
C ILE A 110 -10.49 -2.91 6.88
N SER A 111 -9.83 -1.78 6.58
CA SER A 111 -10.02 -0.53 7.32
C SER A 111 -11.48 -0.07 7.29
N SER A 112 -12.11 -0.06 6.11
CA SER A 112 -13.50 0.38 5.97
C SER A 112 -14.51 -0.55 6.65
N LEU A 113 -14.31 -1.86 6.59
CA LEU A 113 -15.19 -2.82 7.28
C LEU A 113 -15.08 -2.72 8.79
N ILE A 114 -13.88 -2.52 9.35
CA ILE A 114 -13.67 -2.32 10.78
C ILE A 114 -14.36 -1.03 11.23
N VAL A 115 -14.11 0.08 10.54
CA VAL A 115 -14.73 1.38 10.85
C VAL A 115 -16.25 1.30 10.76
N LYS A 116 -16.79 0.59 9.76
CA LYS A 116 -18.24 0.41 9.63
C LYS A 116 -18.86 -0.51 10.69
N GLY A 117 -18.05 -1.26 11.43
CA GLY A 117 -18.51 -2.26 12.39
C GLY A 117 -18.95 -3.58 11.78
N LEU A 118 -18.54 -3.85 10.54
CA LEU A 118 -18.77 -5.13 9.85
C LEU A 118 -17.68 -6.16 10.13
N LEU A 119 -16.50 -5.71 10.59
CA LEU A 119 -15.46 -6.55 11.17
C LEU A 119 -15.11 -6.06 12.58
N PRO A 120 -14.80 -6.97 13.52
CA PRO A 120 -14.29 -6.58 14.83
C PRO A 120 -12.85 -6.04 14.71
N PRO A 121 -12.44 -5.11 15.59
CA PRO A 121 -11.09 -4.53 15.57
C PRO A 121 -10.06 -5.48 16.19
N LEU A 122 -9.76 -6.59 15.50
CA LEU A 122 -8.86 -7.66 15.95
C LEU A 122 -7.49 -7.60 15.29
N ASP A 123 -6.46 -8.01 16.04
CA ASP A 123 -5.05 -7.97 15.60
C ASP A 123 -4.79 -8.76 14.31
N VAL A 124 -5.49 -9.87 14.08
CA VAL A 124 -5.37 -10.68 12.84
C VAL A 124 -5.64 -9.87 11.57
N PHE A 125 -6.50 -8.86 11.63
CA PHE A 125 -6.76 -7.97 10.50
C PHE A 125 -5.65 -6.92 10.36
N GLY A 126 -5.11 -6.45 11.48
CA GLY A 126 -3.93 -5.60 11.52
C GLY A 126 -2.70 -6.28 10.91
N GLU A 127 -2.48 -7.55 11.23
CA GLU A 127 -1.39 -8.37 10.66
C GLU A 127 -1.57 -8.55 9.14
N ALA A 128 -2.80 -8.73 8.67
CA ALA A 128 -3.10 -8.89 7.25
C ALA A 128 -2.75 -7.63 6.43
N VAL A 129 -3.15 -6.45 6.90
CA VAL A 129 -2.84 -5.19 6.19
C VAL A 129 -1.34 -4.88 6.21
N ILE A 130 -0.64 -5.19 7.32
CA ILE A 130 0.81 -5.07 7.39
C ILE A 130 1.51 -6.02 6.40
N ALA A 131 1.01 -7.25 6.28
CA ALA A 131 1.49 -8.21 5.30
C ALA A 131 1.29 -7.73 3.86
N ALA A 132 0.16 -7.08 3.58
CA ALA A 132 -0.18 -6.57 2.27
C ALA A 132 0.70 -5.36 1.84
N ASP A 133 0.90 -4.38 2.73
CA ASP A 133 1.52 -3.11 2.36
C ASP A 133 3.03 -3.06 2.58
N HIS A 134 3.51 -3.70 3.65
CA HIS A 134 4.86 -3.45 4.16
C HIS A 134 5.76 -4.67 4.09
N THR A 135 5.29 -5.81 4.61
CA THR A 135 6.20 -6.94 4.83
C THR A 135 6.18 -7.97 3.72
N GLY A 136 5.07 -8.10 2.98
CA GLY A 136 4.92 -9.18 2.02
C GLY A 136 4.87 -10.56 2.65
N ALA A 137 4.64 -10.66 3.97
CA ALA A 137 4.56 -11.94 4.67
C ALA A 137 3.42 -12.80 4.12
N GLU A 138 3.50 -14.11 4.33
CA GLU A 138 2.39 -15.02 4.04
C GLU A 138 1.22 -14.70 4.97
N ASN A 139 0.05 -14.41 4.39
CA ASN A 139 -1.15 -14.15 5.15
C ASN A 139 -2.38 -14.43 4.26
N PRO A 140 -3.27 -15.37 4.64
CA PRO A 140 -4.40 -15.75 3.78
C PRO A 140 -5.35 -14.60 3.41
N ILE A 141 -5.55 -13.62 4.31
CA ILE A 141 -6.40 -12.46 4.05
C ILE A 141 -5.71 -11.52 3.06
N ALA A 142 -4.45 -11.19 3.33
CA ALA A 142 -3.64 -10.35 2.44
C ALA A 142 -3.53 -10.97 1.05
N ASP A 143 -3.26 -12.28 0.99
CA ASP A 143 -3.09 -12.98 -0.27
C ASP A 143 -4.39 -13.05 -1.07
N LEU A 144 -5.53 -13.30 -0.42
CA LEU A 144 -6.81 -13.28 -1.10
C LEU A 144 -7.14 -11.88 -1.64
N LEU A 145 -7.08 -10.85 -0.79
CA LEU A 145 -7.53 -9.50 -1.15
C LEU A 145 -6.61 -8.85 -2.18
N GLN A 146 -5.29 -8.99 -2.05
CA GLN A 146 -4.36 -8.51 -3.06
C GLN A 146 -4.46 -9.28 -4.38
N ALA A 147 -4.83 -10.57 -4.35
CA ALA A 147 -5.03 -11.33 -5.59
C ALA A 147 -6.23 -10.81 -6.41
N ILE A 148 -7.21 -10.16 -5.78
CA ILE A 148 -8.47 -9.78 -6.43
C ILE A 148 -8.67 -8.27 -6.59
N ASP A 149 -7.77 -7.44 -6.07
CA ASP A 149 -7.86 -5.97 -6.16
C ASP A 149 -8.03 -5.48 -7.61
N PHE A 150 -7.43 -6.17 -8.59
CA PHE A 150 -7.53 -5.79 -10.01
C PHE A 150 -8.97 -5.85 -10.58
N PHE A 151 -9.92 -6.50 -9.89
CA PHE A 151 -11.34 -6.43 -10.27
C PHE A 151 -11.99 -5.09 -9.91
N HIS A 152 -11.39 -4.33 -9.00
CA HIS A 152 -11.87 -3.04 -8.51
C HIS A 152 -13.32 -3.08 -8.02
N ASP A 153 -13.74 -4.20 -7.41
CA ASP A 153 -15.10 -4.43 -6.95
C ASP A 153 -15.12 -4.74 -5.45
N LEU A 154 -15.56 -3.75 -4.67
CA LEU A 154 -15.62 -3.84 -3.22
C LEU A 154 -16.61 -4.91 -2.74
N GLN A 155 -17.74 -5.16 -3.43
CA GLN A 155 -18.67 -6.23 -3.05
C GLN A 155 -18.03 -7.58 -3.24
N THR A 156 -17.32 -7.76 -4.37
CA THR A 156 -16.57 -8.99 -4.62
C THR A 156 -15.53 -9.21 -3.53
N SER A 157 -14.76 -8.18 -3.15
CA SER A 157 -13.77 -8.29 -2.07
C SER A 157 -14.40 -8.66 -0.72
N ILE A 158 -15.49 -8.01 -0.33
CA ILE A 158 -16.21 -8.28 0.92
C ILE A 158 -16.76 -9.72 0.93
N ALA A 159 -17.41 -10.15 -0.16
CA ALA A 159 -17.97 -11.49 -0.25
C ALA A 159 -16.89 -12.58 -0.20
N CYS A 160 -15.76 -12.36 -0.86
CA CYS A 160 -14.63 -13.30 -0.84
C CYS A 160 -13.99 -13.38 0.55
N LEU A 161 -13.81 -12.24 1.23
CA LEU A 161 -13.34 -12.22 2.61
C LEU A 161 -14.30 -12.99 3.54
N GLY A 162 -15.60 -12.75 3.42
CA GLY A 162 -16.61 -13.48 4.20
C GLY A 162 -16.52 -15.00 4.01
N ARG A 163 -16.36 -15.47 2.76
CA ARG A 163 -16.13 -16.89 2.46
C ARG A 163 -14.86 -17.42 3.10
N LEU A 164 -13.76 -16.68 3.01
CA LEU A 164 -12.48 -17.08 3.62
C LEU A 164 -12.63 -17.24 5.14
N LEU A 165 -13.25 -16.27 5.81
CA LEU A 165 -13.47 -16.31 7.26
C LEU A 165 -14.43 -17.43 7.69
N ALA A 166 -15.37 -17.81 6.83
CA ALA A 166 -16.27 -18.94 7.04
C ALA A 166 -15.68 -20.30 6.62
N ALA A 167 -14.42 -20.34 6.16
CA ALA A 167 -13.77 -21.52 5.57
C ALA A 167 -14.56 -22.14 4.40
N GLU A 168 -15.26 -21.29 3.63
CA GLU A 168 -15.99 -21.67 2.44
C GLU A 168 -15.12 -21.58 1.18
N PRO A 169 -15.39 -22.41 0.16
CA PRO A 169 -14.68 -22.34 -1.10
C PRO A 169 -14.96 -21.02 -1.83
N GLN A 170 -13.93 -20.53 -2.51
CA GLN A 170 -14.03 -19.35 -3.38
C GLN A 170 -14.63 -19.72 -4.73
N PRO A 171 -15.31 -18.77 -5.42
CA PRO A 171 -15.69 -18.94 -6.81
C PRO A 171 -14.47 -19.24 -7.69
N GLU A 172 -14.63 -20.05 -8.74
CA GLU A 172 -13.54 -20.53 -9.59
C GLU A 172 -12.62 -19.39 -10.11
N LYS A 173 -13.22 -18.26 -10.52
CA LYS A 173 -12.49 -17.09 -11.00
C LYS A 173 -11.57 -16.49 -9.92
N ILE A 174 -12.04 -16.44 -8.68
CA ILE A 174 -11.32 -15.91 -7.52
C ILE A 174 -10.23 -16.89 -7.08
N GLN A 175 -10.55 -18.18 -7.06
CA GLN A 175 -9.61 -19.24 -6.75
C GLN A 175 -8.40 -19.23 -7.71
N LYS A 176 -8.64 -19.06 -9.01
CA LYS A 176 -7.55 -18.94 -10.01
C LYS A 176 -6.67 -17.71 -9.78
N ALA A 177 -7.26 -16.58 -9.36
CA ALA A 177 -6.50 -15.37 -9.05
C ALA A 177 -5.60 -15.59 -7.82
N LEU A 178 -6.14 -16.20 -6.76
CA LEU A 178 -5.38 -16.56 -5.56
C LEU A 178 -4.24 -17.53 -5.88
N GLU A 179 -4.50 -18.60 -6.64
CA GLU A 179 -3.48 -19.55 -7.08
C GLU A 179 -2.37 -18.88 -7.90
N SER A 180 -2.73 -17.95 -8.79
CA SER A 180 -1.74 -17.17 -9.55
C SER A 180 -0.85 -16.33 -8.64
N ARG A 181 -1.43 -15.72 -7.60
CA ARG A 181 -0.67 -14.94 -6.62
C ARG A 181 0.29 -15.83 -5.82
N LEU A 182 -0.21 -16.94 -5.29
CA LEU A 182 0.60 -17.88 -4.50
C LEU A 182 1.74 -18.47 -5.32
N ARG A 183 1.49 -18.81 -6.60
CA ARG A 183 2.55 -19.22 -7.52
C ARG A 183 3.60 -18.12 -7.72
N SER A 184 3.18 -16.87 -7.90
CA SER A 184 4.12 -15.75 -8.05
C SER A 184 5.00 -15.58 -6.80
N ARG A 185 4.44 -15.77 -5.60
CA ARG A 185 5.19 -15.77 -4.34
C ARG A 185 6.23 -16.89 -4.32
N GLU A 186 5.85 -18.12 -4.65
CA GLU A 186 6.75 -19.28 -4.70
C GLU A 186 7.88 -19.08 -5.72
N GLU A 187 7.56 -18.63 -6.94
CA GLU A 187 8.54 -18.34 -7.98
C GLU A 187 9.52 -17.24 -7.54
N THR A 188 9.03 -16.21 -6.87
CA THR A 188 9.86 -15.15 -6.29
C THR A 188 10.80 -15.69 -5.22
N ALA A 189 10.29 -16.54 -4.32
CA ALA A 189 11.10 -17.17 -3.28
C ALA A 189 12.21 -18.05 -3.88
N VAL A 190 11.93 -18.78 -4.96
CA VAL A 190 12.93 -19.59 -5.68
C VAL A 190 14.03 -18.70 -6.27
N ILE A 191 13.68 -17.60 -6.92
CA ILE A 191 14.64 -16.64 -7.51
C ILE A 191 15.55 -16.05 -6.44
N ILE A 192 14.97 -15.59 -5.32
CA ILE A 192 15.74 -15.03 -4.21
C ILE A 192 16.66 -16.09 -3.59
N LYS A 193 16.17 -17.32 -3.40
CA LYS A 193 16.96 -18.41 -2.81
C LYS A 193 18.15 -18.84 -3.68
N GLN A 194 18.05 -18.74 -5.00
CA GLN A 194 19.16 -19.03 -5.92
C GLN A 194 20.30 -18.03 -5.78
N GLY A 195 20.03 -16.80 -5.34
CA GLY A 195 21.06 -15.80 -5.01
C GLY A 195 21.70 -15.10 -6.22
N ASP A 196 21.71 -15.72 -7.41
CA ASP A 196 22.32 -15.15 -8.62
C ASP A 196 21.72 -13.82 -9.07
N ALA A 197 20.48 -13.54 -8.63
CA ALA A 197 19.76 -12.30 -8.89
C ALA A 197 20.09 -11.17 -7.90
N ILE A 198 20.82 -11.44 -6.82
CA ILE A 198 21.00 -10.51 -5.70
C ILE A 198 22.38 -9.83 -5.78
N LEU A 199 22.37 -8.50 -5.75
CA LEU A 199 23.56 -7.68 -5.60
C LEU A 199 23.43 -6.86 -4.31
N GLN A 200 24.49 -6.81 -3.52
CA GLN A 200 24.53 -5.98 -2.31
C GLN A 200 25.52 -4.82 -2.53
N GLU A 201 25.05 -3.59 -2.34
CA GLU A 201 25.87 -2.38 -2.41
C GLU A 201 25.57 -1.51 -1.19
N GLY A 202 26.49 -1.48 -0.22
CA GLY A 202 26.24 -0.79 1.06
C GLY A 202 24.96 -1.28 1.74
N ALA A 203 24.07 -0.34 2.08
CA ALA A 203 22.76 -0.64 2.66
C ALA A 203 21.66 -1.02 1.64
N LEU A 204 21.96 -0.98 0.33
CA LEU A 204 21.04 -1.31 -0.74
C LEU A 204 21.17 -2.78 -1.14
N THR A 205 20.05 -3.51 -1.09
CA THR A 205 19.91 -4.85 -1.67
C THR A 205 19.18 -4.73 -3.00
N VAL A 206 19.83 -5.17 -4.08
CA VAL A 206 19.27 -5.13 -5.43
C VAL A 206 18.90 -6.53 -5.88
N VAL A 207 17.70 -6.67 -6.41
CA VAL A 207 17.20 -7.90 -7.03
C VAL A 207 17.02 -7.64 -8.53
N ARG A 208 17.93 -8.17 -9.34
CA ARG A 208 17.83 -8.14 -10.80
C ARG A 208 16.89 -9.24 -11.27
N LEU A 209 15.86 -8.85 -11.99
CA LEU A 209 14.83 -9.77 -12.46
C LEU A 209 14.82 -9.84 -13.99
N ASN A 210 14.62 -11.04 -14.52
CA ASN A 210 14.52 -11.26 -15.97
C ASN A 210 13.06 -11.14 -16.48
N GLN A 211 12.11 -10.97 -15.58
CA GLN A 211 10.68 -10.82 -15.86
C GLN A 211 10.02 -9.98 -14.78
N ALA A 212 8.80 -9.50 -15.07
CA ALA A 212 8.02 -8.74 -14.10
C ALA A 212 7.66 -9.59 -12.86
N MET A 213 7.74 -8.99 -11.68
CA MET A 213 7.45 -9.65 -10.41
C MET A 213 6.68 -8.76 -9.44
N CYS A 214 5.97 -9.40 -8.52
CA CYS A 214 5.38 -8.75 -7.35
C CYS A 214 6.47 -8.39 -6.33
N SER A 215 7.04 -7.19 -6.47
CA SER A 215 8.09 -6.67 -5.56
C SER A 215 7.65 -6.56 -4.09
N GLU A 216 6.35 -6.64 -3.81
CA GLU A 216 5.79 -6.64 -2.46
C GLU A 216 6.19 -7.84 -1.62
N PHE A 217 6.59 -8.97 -2.22
CA PHE A 217 7.06 -10.14 -1.47
C PHE A 217 8.51 -10.01 -0.98
N LEU A 218 9.28 -9.08 -1.55
CA LEU A 218 10.71 -8.97 -1.30
C LEU A 218 11.06 -8.67 0.16
N PRO A 219 10.34 -7.81 0.92
CA PRO A 219 10.70 -7.54 2.30
C PRO A 219 10.66 -8.78 3.21
N ALA A 220 9.75 -9.73 2.98
CA ALA A 220 9.70 -11.00 3.73
C ALA A 220 10.82 -11.96 3.31
N LEU A 221 11.22 -11.93 2.04
CA LEU A 221 12.24 -12.83 1.50
C LEU A 221 13.67 -12.33 1.72
N LEU A 222 13.82 -11.04 2.01
CA LEU A 222 15.08 -10.37 2.29
C LEU A 222 14.99 -9.67 3.67
N PRO A 223 14.81 -10.44 4.77
CA PRO A 223 14.51 -9.86 6.07
C PRO A 223 15.57 -8.86 6.54
N GLU A 224 16.85 -9.11 6.24
CA GLU A 224 17.99 -8.28 6.65
C GLU A 224 18.16 -6.99 5.82
N ALA A 225 17.40 -6.81 4.73
CA ALA A 225 17.56 -5.65 3.87
C ALA A 225 17.05 -4.37 4.57
N LYS A 226 17.73 -3.25 4.32
CA LYS A 226 17.29 -1.91 4.73
C LYS A 226 16.53 -1.20 3.62
N LEU A 227 17.07 -1.25 2.41
CA LEU A 227 16.40 -0.80 1.19
C LEU A 227 16.50 -1.90 0.14
N ILE A 228 15.38 -2.18 -0.52
CA ILE A 228 15.30 -3.18 -1.57
C ILE A 228 14.98 -2.49 -2.89
N MET A 229 15.78 -2.75 -3.92
CA MET A 229 15.50 -2.37 -5.30
C MET A 229 15.22 -3.60 -6.15
N GLY A 230 13.99 -3.74 -6.64
CA GLY A 230 13.69 -4.63 -7.76
C GLY A 230 13.99 -3.92 -9.08
N PHE A 231 14.74 -4.57 -9.97
CA PHE A 231 15.06 -4.03 -11.29
C PHE A 231 14.71 -5.04 -12.38
N GLU A 232 13.66 -4.73 -13.15
CA GLU A 232 13.02 -5.67 -14.10
C GLU A 232 12.86 -5.03 -15.48
N PRO A 233 12.87 -5.82 -16.58
CA PRO A 233 12.57 -5.29 -17.89
C PRO A 233 11.12 -4.79 -17.94
N ALA A 234 10.86 -3.70 -18.67
CA ALA A 234 9.48 -3.32 -18.97
C ALA A 234 8.76 -4.43 -19.78
N PRO A 235 7.42 -4.51 -19.68
CA PRO A 235 6.64 -5.52 -20.40
C PRO A 235 6.79 -5.47 -21.93
N THR A 236 7.20 -4.33 -22.48
CA THR A 236 7.35 -4.12 -23.91
C THR A 236 8.81 -4.33 -24.33
N PRO A 237 9.10 -5.21 -25.32
CA PRO A 237 10.46 -5.41 -25.81
C PRO A 237 11.12 -4.11 -26.27
N GLY A 238 12.33 -3.83 -25.78
CA GLY A 238 13.08 -2.61 -26.08
C GLY A 238 12.64 -1.37 -25.29
N ALA A 239 11.66 -1.50 -24.38
CA ALA A 239 11.26 -0.41 -23.50
C ALA A 239 12.21 -0.25 -22.30
N PRO A 240 12.18 0.93 -21.63
CA PRO A 240 13.05 1.24 -20.49
C PRO A 240 12.90 0.25 -19.33
N TRP A 241 13.92 0.13 -18.47
CA TRP A 241 13.88 -0.68 -17.26
C TRP A 241 12.90 -0.14 -16.22
N ILE A 242 12.32 -1.03 -15.43
CA ILE A 242 11.47 -0.68 -14.30
C ILE A 242 12.25 -0.87 -13.00
N ALA A 243 12.41 0.22 -12.26
CA ALA A 243 12.96 0.21 -10.91
C ALA A 243 11.80 0.31 -9.91
N ARG A 244 11.83 -0.54 -8.89
CA ARG A 244 10.86 -0.56 -7.78
C ARG A 244 11.63 -0.53 -6.46
N LEU A 245 11.30 0.42 -5.60
CA LEU A 245 11.91 0.55 -4.29
C LEU A 245 10.90 0.15 -3.20
N ARG A 246 11.39 -0.56 -2.20
CA ARG A 246 10.67 -0.92 -0.97
C ARG A 246 11.61 -0.73 0.21
N LEU A 247 11.11 -0.14 1.29
CA LEU A 247 11.81 -0.21 2.57
C LEU A 247 11.85 -1.66 3.05
N GLY A 248 13.01 -2.07 3.55
CA GLY A 248 13.17 -3.36 4.21
C GLY A 248 12.91 -3.25 5.71
N GLN A 249 12.79 -4.39 6.37
CA GLN A 249 12.34 -4.46 7.76
C GLN A 249 13.37 -3.89 8.77
N HIS A 250 14.65 -3.79 8.36
CA HIS A 250 15.74 -3.29 9.19
C HIS A 250 16.11 -1.82 8.92
N VAL A 251 15.27 -1.09 8.21
CA VAL A 251 15.47 0.34 7.99
C VAL A 251 15.41 1.11 9.33
N PRO A 252 16.31 2.08 9.59
CA PRO A 252 16.23 2.88 10.82
C PRO A 252 14.93 3.67 10.93
N HIS A 253 14.47 3.87 12.17
CA HIS A 253 13.27 4.64 12.46
C HIS A 253 13.34 6.05 11.85
N GLY A 254 12.28 6.46 11.17
CA GLY A 254 12.18 7.77 10.52
C GLY A 254 12.86 7.86 9.15
N PHE A 255 13.53 6.81 8.67
CA PHE A 255 13.97 6.77 7.27
C PHE A 255 12.77 6.57 6.34
N HIS A 256 12.75 7.30 5.23
CA HIS A 256 11.71 7.20 4.22
C HIS A 256 12.25 7.48 2.81
N LEU A 257 11.63 6.86 1.80
CA LEU A 257 12.08 6.95 0.41
C LEU A 257 12.06 8.37 -0.16
N LYS A 258 11.14 9.24 0.29
CA LYS A 258 11.11 10.64 -0.17
C LYS A 258 12.39 11.41 0.22
N ALA A 259 13.07 11.02 1.30
CA ALA A 259 14.33 11.65 1.71
C ALA A 259 15.45 11.43 0.68
N LEU A 260 15.39 10.34 -0.10
CA LEU A 260 16.37 10.00 -1.13
C LEU A 260 16.31 10.92 -2.34
N LYS A 261 15.20 11.67 -2.53
CA LYS A 261 14.99 12.55 -3.70
C LYS A 261 15.28 11.87 -5.03
N VAL A 262 14.81 10.61 -5.15
CA VAL A 262 15.07 9.76 -6.33
C VAL A 262 14.55 10.45 -7.59
N GLN A 263 13.38 11.07 -7.53
CA GLN A 263 12.79 11.76 -8.67
C GLN A 263 13.66 12.92 -9.16
N GLU A 264 14.22 13.69 -8.24
CA GLU A 264 14.98 14.90 -8.56
C GLU A 264 16.43 14.63 -8.94
N THR A 265 17.01 13.52 -8.47
CA THR A 265 18.46 13.30 -8.54
C THR A 265 18.88 12.05 -9.31
N ILE A 266 18.00 11.07 -9.49
CA ILE A 266 18.34 9.77 -10.10
C ILE A 266 17.45 9.49 -11.30
N ASP A 267 16.13 9.52 -11.11
CA ASP A 267 15.15 9.07 -12.10
C ASP A 267 13.89 9.96 -12.09
N PRO A 268 13.73 10.89 -13.05
CA PRO A 268 12.60 11.83 -13.09
C PRO A 268 11.24 11.16 -13.27
N HIS A 269 11.20 9.89 -13.68
CA HIS A 269 9.97 9.10 -13.83
C HIS A 269 9.59 8.37 -12.54
N PHE A 270 10.45 8.38 -11.52
CA PHE A 270 10.19 7.74 -10.25
C PHE A 270 9.08 8.50 -9.49
N GLY A 271 8.12 7.74 -8.97
CA GLY A 271 7.10 8.25 -8.06
C GLY A 271 6.76 7.21 -7.01
N GLY A 272 6.28 7.65 -5.85
CA GLY A 272 5.99 6.74 -4.76
C GLY A 272 5.56 7.41 -3.47
N ARG A 273 5.32 6.54 -2.49
CA ARG A 273 5.01 6.85 -1.10
C ARG A 273 6.30 6.81 -0.26
N TRP A 274 6.16 7.05 1.04
CA TRP A 274 7.30 7.07 1.95
C TRP A 274 7.99 5.70 2.10
N ASN A 275 7.28 4.58 1.89
CA ASN A 275 7.77 3.20 2.04
C ASN A 275 7.97 2.42 0.74
N ALA A 276 7.35 2.85 -0.37
CA ALA A 276 7.37 2.14 -1.64
C ALA A 276 7.27 3.10 -2.84
N GLY A 277 7.95 2.80 -3.94
CA GLY A 277 7.84 3.60 -5.16
C GLY A 277 8.33 2.86 -6.41
N ALA A 278 7.97 3.38 -7.58
CA ALA A 278 8.40 2.82 -8.87
C ALA A 278 8.37 3.87 -9.98
N ASN A 279 9.12 3.62 -11.05
CA ASN A 279 9.14 4.48 -12.23
C ASN A 279 8.21 4.01 -13.38
N ARG A 280 7.47 2.91 -13.19
CA ARG A 280 6.62 2.30 -14.23
C ARG A 280 5.60 3.25 -14.83
N ARG A 281 4.93 4.07 -13.99
CA ARG A 281 3.90 5.02 -14.45
C ARG A 281 4.50 6.18 -15.23
N GLY A 282 5.75 6.55 -14.94
CA GLY A 282 6.47 7.61 -15.64
C GLY A 282 7.17 7.14 -16.92
N GLY A 283 7.15 5.84 -17.24
CA GLY A 283 7.72 5.28 -18.47
C GLY A 283 9.01 4.49 -18.29
N GLY A 284 9.50 4.31 -17.06
CA GLY A 284 10.73 3.58 -16.77
C GLY A 284 12.02 4.39 -16.97
N THR A 285 13.17 3.73 -16.92
CA THR A 285 14.50 4.36 -17.05
C THR A 285 15.36 3.68 -18.11
N THR A 286 16.09 4.46 -18.90
CA THR A 286 17.11 3.94 -19.84
C THR A 286 18.48 3.80 -19.18
N GLN A 287 18.61 4.20 -17.91
CA GLN A 287 19.85 4.05 -17.16
C GLN A 287 20.18 2.57 -16.98
N SER A 288 21.48 2.24 -17.01
CA SER A 288 21.96 0.89 -16.72
C SER A 288 21.66 0.51 -15.27
N LEU A 289 21.58 -0.79 -14.99
CA LEU A 289 21.43 -1.29 -13.62
C LEU A 289 22.57 -0.79 -12.73
N GLU A 290 23.80 -0.85 -13.25
CA GLU A 290 25.02 -0.48 -12.55
C GLU A 290 25.01 1.01 -12.17
N ASP A 291 24.68 1.89 -13.11
CA ASP A 291 24.64 3.34 -12.85
C ASP A 291 23.51 3.70 -11.88
N TYR A 292 22.33 3.07 -12.01
CA TYR A 292 21.20 3.31 -11.12
C TYR A 292 21.52 2.84 -9.70
N CYS A 293 22.06 1.62 -9.56
CA CYS A 293 22.46 1.04 -8.29
C CYS A 293 23.48 1.94 -7.57
N LYS A 294 24.53 2.36 -8.28
CA LYS A 294 25.58 3.21 -7.70
C LYS A 294 25.05 4.56 -7.22
N ALA A 295 24.22 5.21 -8.02
CA ALA A 295 23.62 6.49 -7.65
C ALA A 295 22.71 6.36 -6.41
N LEU A 296 21.89 5.30 -6.39
CA LEU A 296 20.97 5.03 -5.28
C LEU A 296 21.71 4.64 -4.00
N ALA A 297 22.67 3.73 -4.08
CA ALA A 297 23.47 3.31 -2.92
C ALA A 297 24.20 4.50 -2.27
N HIS A 298 24.79 5.38 -3.09
CA HIS A 298 25.41 6.60 -2.59
C HIS A 298 24.41 7.51 -1.85
N ALA A 299 23.20 7.69 -2.39
CA ALA A 299 22.16 8.48 -1.72
C ALA A 299 21.70 7.85 -0.39
N VAL A 300 21.60 6.51 -0.35
CA VAL A 300 21.24 5.78 0.86
C VAL A 300 22.31 5.90 1.93
N ASP A 301 23.57 5.62 1.58
CA ASP A 301 24.67 5.67 2.53
C ASP A 301 24.87 7.09 3.09
N ALA A 302 24.67 8.13 2.26
CA ALA A 302 24.74 9.52 2.71
C ALA A 302 23.64 9.90 3.72
N LEU A 303 22.47 9.25 3.67
CA LEU A 303 21.40 9.47 4.65
C LEU A 303 21.52 8.60 5.90
N LEU A 304 22.24 7.48 5.81
CA LEU A 304 22.41 6.52 6.91
C LEU A 304 23.71 6.72 7.71
N ALA A 305 24.65 7.51 7.20
CA ALA A 305 25.91 7.89 7.87
C ALA A 305 25.68 8.90 9.00
#